data_AF-D6P6V5-F1
#
_entry.id   AF-D6P6V5-F1
#
_cell.length_a   1.000
_cell.length_b   1.000
_cell.length_c   1.000
_cell.angle_alpha   90.00
_cell.angle_beta   90.00
_cell.angle_gamma   90.00
#
_symmetry.space_group_name_H-M   'P 1'
#
loop_
_entity.id
_entity.type
_entity.pdbx_description
1 polymer ?
#
loop_
_entity_poly.entity_id
_entity_poly.type
_entity_poly.pdbx_seq_one_letter_code
_entity_poly.pdbx_strand_id
1 'polypeptide(L)'
;GGVTREWYNILAREMFNPDYALFRREGSKSEFNHPNPLSYINADHLHFFKFIGRIIGKCIYDGQHLDAWFTRSFYKNMLGQPITPSDAESIDPELYKNLNVM
;
A
#
# COMPACT_ATOMS: atom_id res chain seq x y z
N GLY A 1 7.01 22.27 7.96
CA GLY A 1 8.25 22.93 7.49
C GLY A 1 9.14 21.92 6.78
N GLY A 2 10.34 22.31 6.33
CA GLY A 2 11.22 21.44 5.53
C GLY A 2 11.56 20.10 6.20
N VAL A 3 11.90 20.13 7.49
CA VAL A 3 12.26 18.94 8.28
C VAL A 3 11.11 17.94 8.39
N THR A 4 9.88 18.41 8.60
CA THR A 4 8.69 17.53 8.68
C THR A 4 8.47 16.77 7.38
N ARG A 5 8.62 17.46 6.24
CA ARG A 5 8.46 16.84 4.92
C ARG A 5 9.53 15.77 4.69
N GLU A 6 10.77 16.07 5.04
CA GLU A 6 11.88 15.12 4.92
C GLU A 6 11.69 13.89 5.80
N TRP A 7 11.20 14.09 7.03
CA TRP A 7 10.86 12.99 7.93
C TRP A 7 9.80 12.04 7.33
N TYR A 8 8.72 12.56 6.74
CA TYR A 8 7.73 11.73 6.05
C TYR A 8 8.32 10.97 4.86
N ASN A 9 9.22 11.60 4.08
CA ASN A 9 9.86 10.96 2.94
C ASN A 9 10.78 9.81 3.35
N ILE A 10 11.58 9.99 4.41
CA ILE A 10 12.42 8.91 4.96
C ILE A 10 11.54 7.79 5.46
N LEU A 11 10.48 8.13 6.19
CA LEU A 11 9.58 7.15 6.75
C LEU A 11 8.85 6.34 5.67
N ALA A 12 8.38 6.98 4.59
CA ALA A 12 7.79 6.29 3.44
C ALA A 12 8.73 5.22 2.85
N ARG A 13 10.03 5.53 2.70
CA ARG A 13 11.02 4.57 2.21
C ARG A 13 11.15 3.35 3.12
N GLU A 14 11.20 3.56 4.43
CA GLU A 14 11.27 2.47 5.40
C GLU A 14 9.99 1.63 5.48
N MET A 15 8.81 2.24 5.32
CA MET A 15 7.55 1.49 5.29
C MET A 15 7.50 0.46 4.16
N PHE A 16 8.12 0.77 3.03
CA PHE A 16 8.14 -0.08 1.83
C PHE A 16 9.47 -0.83 1.65
N ASN A 17 10.34 -0.83 2.66
CA ASN A 17 11.57 -1.61 2.62
C ASN A 17 11.22 -3.11 2.61
N PRO A 18 11.70 -3.87 1.59
CA PRO A 18 11.38 -5.30 1.45
C PRO A 18 11.86 -6.16 2.62
N ASP A 19 12.87 -5.71 3.39
CA ASP A 19 13.42 -6.44 4.54
C ASP A 19 12.38 -6.61 5.67
N TYR A 20 11.38 -5.74 5.76
CA TYR A 20 10.29 -5.89 6.73
C TYR A 20 9.17 -6.83 6.25
N ALA A 21 9.19 -7.24 4.97
CA ALA A 21 8.20 -8.09 4.32
C ALA A 21 6.74 -7.61 4.43
N LEU A 22 6.50 -6.32 4.67
CA LEU A 22 5.17 -5.76 4.93
C LEU A 22 4.35 -5.56 3.65
N PHE A 23 4.99 -5.00 2.61
CA PHE A 23 4.36 -4.73 1.33
C PHE A 23 5.13 -5.42 0.22
N ARG A 24 4.42 -5.73 -0.87
CA ARG A 24 5.00 -6.17 -2.14
C ARG A 24 4.63 -5.19 -3.24
N ARG A 25 5.46 -5.16 -4.29
CA ARG A 25 5.21 -4.34 -5.47
C ARG A 25 4.29 -5.09 -6.44
N GLU A 26 3.30 -4.38 -6.96
CA GLU A 26 2.28 -4.86 -7.89
C GLU A 26 2.22 -3.94 -9.12
N GLY A 27 1.53 -4.42 -10.16
CA GLY A 27 1.37 -3.72 -11.43
C GLY A 27 2.47 -4.08 -12.44
N SER A 28 2.22 -3.78 -13.71
CA SER A 28 3.09 -4.17 -14.82
C SER A 28 4.51 -3.62 -14.72
N LYS A 29 4.70 -2.50 -14.01
CA LYS A 29 5.99 -1.84 -13.79
C LYS A 29 6.41 -1.88 -12.33
N SER A 30 5.77 -2.72 -11.50
CA SER A 30 5.99 -2.75 -10.05
C SER A 30 5.82 -1.37 -9.42
N GLU A 31 4.78 -0.63 -9.83
CA GLU A 31 4.53 0.76 -9.47
C GLU A 31 3.66 0.94 -8.22
N PHE A 32 2.91 -0.09 -7.79
CA PHE A 32 2.00 -0.01 -6.65
C PHE A 32 2.45 -0.88 -5.47
N ASN A 33 2.19 -0.43 -4.25
CA ASN A 33 2.37 -1.18 -3.02
C ASN A 33 1.05 -1.89 -2.66
N HIS A 34 1.14 -3.17 -2.33
CA HIS A 34 0.04 -3.94 -1.79
C HIS A 34 0.51 -4.68 -0.52
N PRO A 35 -0.33 -4.82 0.53
CA PRO A 35 0.01 -5.64 1.67
C PRO A 35 0.48 -7.02 1.24
N ASN A 36 1.62 -7.46 1.75
CA ASN A 36 2.17 -8.76 1.42
C ASN A 36 1.35 -9.84 2.14
N PRO A 37 0.70 -10.79 1.42
CA PRO A 37 -0.02 -11.90 2.05
C PRO A 37 0.91 -12.81 2.89
N LEU A 38 2.22 -12.76 2.64
CA LEU A 38 3.25 -13.48 3.41
C LEU A 38 3.87 -12.63 4.54
N SER A 39 3.29 -11.48 4.88
CA SER A 39 3.85 -10.58 5.91
C SER A 39 3.96 -11.22 7.29
N TYR A 40 3.23 -12.32 7.56
CA TYR A 40 3.34 -13.09 8.80
C TYR A 40 4.75 -13.63 9.08
N ILE A 41 5.64 -13.67 8.08
CA ILE A 41 7.07 -13.99 8.28
C ILE A 41 7.74 -13.00 9.23
N ASN A 42 7.26 -11.76 9.27
CA ASN A 42 7.61 -10.77 10.28
C ASN A 42 6.63 -10.92 11.46
N ALA A 43 7.13 -11.37 12.60
CA ALA A 43 6.32 -11.60 13.81
C ALA A 43 5.55 -10.36 14.28
N ASP A 44 6.07 -9.16 13.99
CA ASP A 44 5.49 -7.88 14.39
C ASP A 44 4.66 -7.21 13.28
N HIS A 45 4.38 -7.89 12.16
CA HIS A 45 3.76 -7.28 10.98
C HIS A 45 2.45 -6.53 11.28
N LEU A 46 1.60 -7.03 12.18
CA LEU A 46 0.36 -6.35 12.58
C LEU A 46 0.63 -5.05 13.34
N HIS A 47 1.65 -5.02 14.20
CA HIS A 47 2.06 -3.80 14.89
C HIS A 47 2.59 -2.76 13.90
N PHE A 48 3.39 -3.21 12.93
CA PHE A 48 3.87 -2.34 11.85
C PHE A 48 2.73 -1.81 10.99
N PHE A 49 1.78 -2.64 10.54
CA PHE A 49 0.62 -2.16 9.76
C PHE A 49 -0.20 -1.12 10.54
N LYS A 50 -0.42 -1.35 11.83
CA LYS A 50 -1.11 -0.38 12.70
C LYS A 50 -0.33 0.92 12.82
N PHE A 51 0.99 0.86 12.97
CA PHE A 51 1.87 2.03 13.00
C PHE A 51 1.81 2.79 11.68
N ILE A 52 2.00 2.12 10.54
CA ILE A 52 1.92 2.69 9.19
C ILE A 52 0.59 3.39 8.97
N GLY A 53 -0.53 2.74 9.31
CA GLY A 53 -1.86 3.34 9.21
C GLY A 53 -2.00 4.64 10.01
N ARG A 54 -1.42 4.70 11.22
CA ARG A 54 -1.39 5.94 12.02
C ARG A 54 -0.54 7.03 11.37
N ILE A 55 0.60 6.68 10.78
CA ILE A 55 1.46 7.65 10.09
C ILE A 55 0.77 8.20 8.85
N ILE A 56 0.11 7.35 8.05
CA ILE A 56 -0.67 7.81 6.89
C ILE A 56 -1.75 8.80 7.34
N GLY A 57 -2.51 8.44 8.39
CA GLY A 57 -3.53 9.34 8.96
C GLY A 57 -2.94 10.65 9.47
N LYS A 58 -1.79 10.61 10.14
CA LYS A 58 -1.08 11.81 10.62
C LYS A 58 -0.55 12.67 9.48
N CYS A 59 -0.04 12.07 8.41
CA CYS A 59 0.42 12.78 7.22
C CYS A 59 -0.72 13.56 6.56
N ILE A 60 -1.88 12.92 6.43
CA ILE A 60 -3.11 13.56 5.91
C ILE A 60 -3.52 14.72 6.82
N TYR A 61 -3.55 14.49 8.14
CA TYR A 61 -3.91 15.52 9.13
C TYR A 61 -2.97 16.73 9.08
N ASP A 62 -1.67 16.50 8.90
CA ASP A 62 -0.65 17.56 8.82
C ASP A 62 -0.60 18.28 7.46
N GLY A 63 -1.44 17.88 6.50
CA GLY A 63 -1.39 18.38 5.13
C GLY A 63 -0.05 18.12 4.44
N GLN A 64 0.63 17.03 4.80
CA GLN A 64 1.89 16.62 4.20
C GLN A 64 1.67 15.60 3.08
N HIS A 65 2.66 15.51 2.19
CA HIS A 65 2.69 14.49 1.15
C HIS A 65 3.52 13.29 1.62
N LEU A 66 2.98 12.09 1.44
CA LEU A 66 3.68 10.82 1.66
C LEU A 66 3.82 10.12 0.32
N ASP A 67 5.04 9.73 -0.03
CA ASP A 67 5.33 8.99 -1.25
C ASP A 67 4.89 7.52 -1.14
N ALA A 68 3.57 7.30 -1.09
CA ALA A 68 2.93 6.03 -0.81
C ALA A 68 1.89 5.70 -1.88
N TRP A 69 2.34 4.95 -2.90
CA TRP A 69 1.55 4.60 -4.07
C TRP A 69 0.94 3.23 -3.84
N PHE A 70 -0.31 3.18 -3.40
CA PHE A 70 -1.01 1.93 -3.16
C PHE A 70 -1.82 1.47 -4.38
N THR A 71 -2.19 0.19 -4.43
CA THR A 71 -3.14 -0.29 -5.44
C THR A 71 -4.51 0.37 -5.25
N ARG A 72 -5.30 0.45 -6.34
CA ARG A 72 -6.66 0.98 -6.28
C ARG A 72 -7.55 0.20 -5.32
N SER A 73 -7.44 -1.13 -5.32
CA SER A 73 -8.18 -2.00 -4.40
C SER A 73 -7.88 -1.67 -2.93
N PHE A 74 -6.63 -1.32 -2.61
CA PHE A 74 -6.24 -1.01 -1.25
C PHE A 74 -6.79 0.34 -0.80
N TYR A 75 -6.78 1.36 -1.66
CA TYR A 75 -7.49 2.62 -1.37
C TYR A 75 -8.99 2.41 -1.17
N LYS A 76 -9.65 1.58 -2.00
CA LYS A 76 -11.07 1.24 -1.81
C LYS A 76 -11.33 0.57 -0.47
N ASN A 77 -10.48 -0.36 -0.06
CA ASN A 77 -10.56 -1.00 1.26
C ASN A 77 -10.46 0.02 2.40
N MET A 78 -9.52 0.98 2.33
CA MET A 78 -9.41 2.05 3.34
C MET A 78 -10.68 2.90 3.43
N LEU A 79 -11.37 3.09 2.30
CA LEU A 79 -12.59 3.89 2.19
C LEU A 79 -13.87 3.08 2.45
N GLY A 80 -13.78 1.78 2.72
CA GLY A 80 -14.95 0.90 2.87
C GLY A 80 -15.77 0.75 1.59
N GLN A 81 -15.15 0.97 0.42
CA GLN A 81 -15.80 0.83 -0.88
C GLN A 81 -15.72 -0.61 -1.41
N PRO A 82 -16.74 -1.09 -2.14
CA PRO A 82 -16.71 -2.42 -2.72
C PRO A 82 -15.59 -2.56 -3.78
N ILE A 83 -14.87 -3.68 -3.72
CA ILE A 83 -13.93 -4.10 -4.75
C ILE A 83 -14.73 -4.69 -5.92
N THR A 84 -14.39 -4.27 -7.13
CA THR A 84 -14.98 -4.76 -8.38
C THR A 84 -13.94 -5.56 -9.17
N PRO A 85 -14.34 -6.46 -10.10
CA PRO A 85 -13.39 -7.19 -10.94
C PRO A 85 -12.42 -6.28 -11.70
N SER A 86 -12.86 -5.08 -12.11
CA SER A 86 -12.00 -4.07 -12.74
C SER A 86 -10.86 -3.54 -11.85
N ASP A 87 -10.91 -3.72 -10.53
CA ASP A 87 -9.78 -3.36 -9.66
C ASP A 87 -8.63 -4.37 -9.77
N ALA A 88 -8.93 -5.61 -10.17
CA ALA A 88 -7.93 -6.65 -10.38
C ALA A 88 -7.02 -6.33 -11.56
N GLU A 89 -7.49 -5.59 -12.57
CA GLU A 89 -6.67 -5.21 -13.74
C GLU A 89 -5.37 -4.49 -13.34
N SER A 90 -5.43 -3.67 -12.29
CA SER A 90 -4.27 -2.93 -11.78
C SER A 90 -3.27 -3.77 -10.98
N ILE A 91 -3.63 -5.00 -10.63
CA ILE A 91 -2.88 -5.89 -9.74
C ILE A 91 -2.40 -7.10 -10.53
N ASP A 92 -3.32 -7.75 -11.23
CA ASP A 92 -3.11 -8.95 -12.02
C ASP A 92 -3.99 -8.87 -13.30
N PRO A 93 -3.42 -8.40 -14.42
CA PRO A 93 -4.11 -8.33 -15.70
C PRO A 93 -4.57 -9.70 -16.23
N GLU A 94 -3.90 -10.79 -15.83
CA GLU A 94 -4.25 -12.15 -16.28
C GLU A 94 -5.47 -12.66 -15.52
N LEU A 95 -5.51 -12.46 -14.19
CA LEU A 95 -6.69 -12.70 -13.38
C LEU A 95 -7.89 -11.89 -13.87
N TYR A 96 -7.70 -10.61 -14.18
CA TYR A 96 -8.77 -9.77 -14.72
C TYR A 96 -9.35 -10.33 -16.03
N LYS A 97 -8.49 -10.76 -16.97
CA LYS A 97 -8.94 -11.40 -18.20
C LYS A 97 -9.76 -12.65 -17.92
N ASN A 98 -9.31 -13.50 -17.00
CA ASN A 98 -10.04 -14.73 -16.65
C ASN A 98 -11.40 -14.46 -15.99
N LEU A 99 -11.51 -13.41 -15.17
CA LEU A 99 -12.77 -13.00 -14.54
C LEU A 99 -13.79 -12.41 -15.53
N ASN A 100 -13.32 -11.84 -16.64
CA ASN A 100 -14.18 -11.20 -17.65
C ASN A 100 -14.64 -12.16 -18.77
N VAL A 101 -14.16 -13.40 -18.76
CA VAL A 101 -14.50 -14.46 -19.72
C VAL A 101 -15.52 -15.47 -19.15
N MET A 102 -15.92 -15.31 -17.88
CA MET A 102 -17.06 -16.00 -17.26
C MET A 102 -18.33 -15.18 -17.36
#